data_AF-A0A2T0T8C6-F1
#
_entry.id   AF-A0A2T0T8C6-F1
#
_cell.length_a   1.000
_cell.length_b   1.000
_cell.length_c   1.000
_cell.angle_alpha   90.00
_cell.angle_beta   90.00
_cell.angle_gamma   90.00
#
_symmetry.space_group_name_H-M   'P 1'
#
loop_
_entity.id
_entity.type
_entity.pdbx_description
1 polymer ?
#
loop_
_entity_poly.entity_id
_entity_poly.type
_entity_poly.pdbx_seq_one_letter_code
_entity_poly.pdbx_strand_id
1 'polypeptide(L)' 'MVTIKNKFLLLAVGFWFSGLILTLIGAAARSQHWSSSGLLLTVGITAQAIGFGFFGYVLMQAIFSKKK' A
#
# COMPACT_ATOMS: atom_id res chain seq x y z
N MET A 1 -4.95 -22.85 3.79
CA MET A 1 -4.98 -22.91 2.32
C MET A 1 -5.42 -21.55 1.81
N VAL A 2 -4.49 -20.72 1.32
CA VAL A 2 -4.80 -19.37 0.78
C VAL A 2 -5.41 -19.58 -0.60
N THR A 3 -6.72 -19.33 -0.74
CA THR A 3 -7.38 -19.34 -2.06
C THR A 3 -6.82 -18.20 -2.92
N ILE A 4 -6.87 -18.33 -4.25
CA ILE A 4 -6.33 -17.34 -5.20
C ILE A 4 -6.83 -15.91 -4.90
N LYS A 5 -8.11 -15.77 -4.50
CA LYS A 5 -8.70 -14.48 -4.07
C LYS A 5 -8.05 -13.91 -2.81
N ASN A 6 -7.72 -14.74 -1.83
CA ASN A 6 -7.01 -14.32 -0.63
C ASN A 6 -5.55 -13.93 -0.91
N LYS A 7 -4.93 -14.51 -1.95
CA LYS A 7 -3.54 -14.20 -2.33
C LYS A 7 -3.38 -12.78 -2.84
N PHE A 8 -4.33 -12.29 -3.66
CA PHE A 8 -4.33 -10.90 -4.15
C PHE A 8 -4.64 -9.89 -3.04
N LEU A 9 -5.56 -10.24 -2.12
CA LEU A 9 -5.83 -9.42 -0.94
C LEU A 9 -4.59 -9.32 -0.05
N LEU A 10 -3.90 -10.43 0.19
CA LEU A 10 -2.68 -10.46 1.01
C LEU A 10 -1.55 -9.63 0.36
N LEU A 11 -1.39 -9.72 -0.96
CA LEU A 11 -0.46 -8.90 -1.72
C LEU A 11 -0.81 -7.40 -1.65
N ALA A 12 -2.09 -7.06 -1.80
CA ALA A 12 -2.56 -5.68 -1.71
C ALA A 12 -2.28 -5.07 -0.33
N VAL A 13 -2.59 -5.81 0.74
CA VAL A 13 -2.32 -5.40 2.13
C VAL A 13 -0.81 -5.28 2.38
N GLY A 14 -0.02 -6.26 1.92
CA GLY A 14 1.44 -6.22 2.07
C GLY A 14 2.07 -5.03 1.34
N PHE A 15 1.60 -4.73 0.13
CA PHE A 15 2.06 -3.58 -0.64
C PHE A 15 1.63 -2.24 -0.01
N TRP A 16 0.42 -2.18 0.54
CA TRP A 16 -0.03 -0.99 1.26
C TRP A 16 0.81 -0.74 2.53
N PHE A 17 1.13 -1.81 3.28
CA PHE A 17 1.99 -1.74 4.46
C PHE A 17 3.42 -1.30 4.12
N SER A 18 3.99 -1.76 3.01
CA SER A 18 5.33 -1.32 2.60
C SER A 18 5.36 0.18 2.29
N GLY A 19 4.33 0.71 1.63
CA GLY A 19 4.17 2.16 1.43
C GLY A 19 4.09 2.94 2.75
N LEU A 20 3.41 2.38 3.76
CA LEU A 20 3.34 2.96 5.10
C LEU A 20 4.70 3.02 5.79
N ILE A 21 5.48 1.94 5.71
CA ILE A 21 6.84 1.89 6.25
C ILE A 21 7.72 2.93 5.53
N LEU A 22 7.68 3.01 4.20
CA LEU A 22 8.43 4.01 3.43
C LEU A 22 8.07 5.44 3.82
N THR A 23 6.78 5.71 4.05
CA THR A 23 6.30 7.03 4.48
C THR A 23 6.83 7.39 5.88
N LEU A 24 6.81 6.43 6.82
CA LEU A 24 7.35 6.62 8.17
C LEU A 24 8.86 6.85 8.15
N ILE A 25 9.60 6.09 7.34
CA ILE A 25 11.05 6.30 7.14
C ILE A 25 11.30 7.67 6.52
N GLY A 26 10.51 8.09 5.53
CA GLY A 26 10.60 9.42 4.92
C GLY A 26 10.35 10.54 5.92
N ALA A 27 9.37 10.37 6.81
CA ALA A 27 9.08 11.33 7.88
C ALA A 27 10.22 11.42 8.90
N ALA A 28 10.78 10.28 9.32
CA ALA A 28 11.94 10.23 10.21
C ALA A 28 13.23 10.76 9.56
N ALA A 29 13.38 10.60 8.26
CA ALA A 29 14.46 11.22 7.49
C ALA A 29 14.30 12.73 7.40
N ARG A 30 13.06 13.23 7.27
CA ARG A 30 12.76 14.66 7.24
C ARG A 30 13.09 15.34 8.56
N SER A 31 12.79 14.70 9.69
CA SER A 31 13.13 15.24 11.01
C SER A 31 14.64 15.33 11.26
N GLN A 32 15.45 14.52 10.56
CA GLN A 32 16.91 14.58 10.57
C GLN A 32 17.50 15.50 9.49
N HIS A 33 16.68 16.34 8.84
CA HIS A 33 17.07 17.25 7.75
C HIS A 33 17.74 16.55 6.55
N TRP A 34 17.44 15.27 6.32
CA TRP A 34 18.03 14.53 5.20
C TRP A 34 17.49 15.07 3.87
N SER A 35 18.39 15.42 2.95
CA SER A 35 18.06 16.11 1.69
C SER A 35 17.10 15.31 0.80
N SER A 36 17.23 13.98 0.81
CA SER A 36 16.38 13.07 0.02
C SER A 36 15.05 12.71 0.68
N SER A 37 14.74 13.25 1.87
CA SER A 37 13.50 12.95 2.61
C SER A 37 12.22 13.26 1.83
N GLY A 38 12.23 14.33 1.01
CA GLY A 38 11.08 14.71 0.18
C GLY A 38 10.73 13.68 -0.89
N LEU A 39 11.76 13.08 -1.52
CA LEU A 39 11.56 12.00 -2.49
C LEU A 39 11.03 10.74 -1.80
N LEU A 40 11.59 10.37 -0.65
CA LEU A 40 11.12 9.21 0.12
C LEU A 40 9.65 9.34 0.54
N LEU A 41 9.25 10.52 1.01
CA LEU A 41 7.87 10.83 1.36
C LEU A 41 6.94 10.75 0.15
N THR A 42 7.34 11.34 -0.98
CA THR A 42 6.54 11.32 -2.21
C THR A 42 6.33 9.89 -2.71
N VAL A 43 7.40 9.08 -2.73
CA VAL A 43 7.34 7.67 -3.12
C VAL A 43 6.48 6.86 -2.15
N GLY A 44 6.65 7.06 -0.84
CA GLY A 44 5.87 6.40 0.20
C GLY A 44 4.36 6.69 0.09
N ILE A 45 4.00 7.96 -0.03
CA ILE A 45 2.60 8.40 -0.17
C ILE A 45 1.99 7.89 -1.48
N THR A 46 2.74 7.94 -2.58
CA THR A 46 2.28 7.42 -3.88
C THR A 46 2.06 5.90 -3.80
N ALA A 47 2.99 5.16 -3.18
CA ALA A 47 2.84 3.73 -2.95
C ALA A 47 1.61 3.41 -2.07
N GLN A 48 1.35 4.21 -1.02
CA GLN A 48 0.14 4.08 -0.22
C GLN A 48 -1.13 4.32 -1.04
N ALA A 49 -1.17 5.37 -1.87
CA ALA A 49 -2.34 5.70 -2.70
C ALA A 49 -2.64 4.58 -3.71
N ILE A 50 -1.61 4.07 -4.38
CA ILE A 50 -1.73 2.91 -5.29
C ILE A 50 -2.19 1.67 -4.53
N GLY A 51 -1.59 1.39 -3.38
CA GLY A 51 -1.97 0.26 -2.52
C GLY A 51 -3.42 0.33 -2.06
N PHE A 52 -3.90 1.52 -1.69
CA PHE A 52 -5.30 1.73 -1.30
C PHE A 52 -6.25 1.51 -2.48
N GLY A 53 -5.91 2.03 -3.67
CA GLY A 53 -6.70 1.82 -4.87
C GLY A 53 -6.78 0.34 -5.26
N PHE A 54 -5.65 -0.37 -5.20
CA PHE A 54 -5.59 -1.80 -5.50
C PHE A 54 -6.36 -2.63 -4.45
N PHE A 55 -6.24 -2.29 -3.17
CA PHE A 55 -7.01 -2.91 -2.10
C PHE A 55 -8.51 -2.72 -2.29
N GLY A 56 -8.96 -1.50 -2.62
CA GLY A 56 -10.36 -1.20 -2.93
C GLY A 56 -10.88 -1.99 -4.13
N TYR A 57 -10.08 -2.12 -5.19
CA TYR A 57 -10.41 -2.94 -6.35
C TYR A 57 -10.59 -4.41 -6.00
N VAL A 58 -9.63 -5.00 -5.26
CA VAL A 58 -9.71 -6.41 -4.82
C VAL A 58 -10.90 -6.63 -3.90
N LEU A 59 -11.19 -5.69 -3.00
CA LEU A 59 -12.35 -5.77 -2.11
C LEU A 59 -13.67 -5.75 -2.90
N MET A 60 -13.81 -4.81 -3.85
CA MET A 60 -14.98 -4.75 -4.72
C MET A 60 -15.12 -6.02 -5.55
N GLN A 61 -14.03 -6.53 -6.13
CA GLN A 61 -14.05 -7.79 -6.85
C GLN A 61 -14.49 -8.96 -5.95
N ALA A 62 -14.02 -9.02 -4.70
CA ALA A 62 -14.41 -10.05 -3.76
C ALA A 62 -15.90 -9.98 -3.38
N ILE A 63 -16.44 -8.77 -3.16
CA ILE A 63 -17.85 -8.54 -2.81
C ILE A 63 -18.77 -8.82 -4.00
N PHE A 64 -18.49 -8.24 -5.17
CA PHE A 64 -19.35 -8.39 -6.35
C PHE A 64 -19.24 -9.78 -6.98
N SER A 65 -18.09 -10.46 -6.87
CA SER A 65 -17.96 -11.83 -7.36
C SER A 65 -18.72 -12.87 -6.52
N LYS A 66 -19.24 -12.53 -5.33
CA LYS A 66 -20.15 -13.40 -4.56
C LYS A 66 -21.61 -13.34 -5.05
N LYS A 67 -21.96 -12.45 -5.98
CA LYS A 67 -23.33 -12.30 -6.52
C LYS A 67 -23.61 -13.16 -7.78
N LYS A 68 -22.73 -14.08 -8.15
CA LYS A 68 -23.01 -15.11 -9.17
C LYS A 68 -22.97 -16.49 -8.53
#